data_AF-A0A2M7Y6N0-F1
#
_entry.id   AF-A0A2M7Y6N0-F1
#
_cell.length_a   1.000
_cell.length_b   1.000
_cell.length_c   1.000
_cell.angle_alpha   90.00
_cell.angle_beta   90.00
_cell.angle_gamma   90.00
#
_symmetry.space_group_name_H-M   'P 1'
#
loop_
_entity.id
_entity.type
_entity.pdbx_description
1 polymer ?
#
loop_
_entity_poly.entity_id
_entity_poly.type
_entity_poly.pdbx_seq_one_letter_code
_entity_poly.pdbx_strand_id
1 'polypeptide(L)'
;MGPDAISFLTPTIGRCYSSGSFGHAWSVRRILALDPALDTVTCKIVAGPGRRRTETMTRAEFERWARYEVVQEESEWVRVG
;
A
#
# COMPACT_ATOMS: atom_id res chain seq x y z
N MET A 1 -2.90 22.85 -5.74
CA MET A 1 -1.77 21.91 -5.68
C MET A 1 -0.99 22.22 -4.42
N GLY A 2 -1.44 21.71 -3.27
CA GLY A 2 -0.70 21.83 -2.01
C GLY A 2 0.33 20.69 -1.94
N PRO A 3 1.38 20.82 -1.12
CA PRO A 3 2.31 19.71 -0.90
C PRO A 3 1.56 18.60 -0.16
N ASP A 4 1.02 17.64 -0.92
CA ASP A 4 0.40 16.45 -0.37
C ASP A 4 1.42 15.74 0.51
N ALA A 5 1.00 15.51 1.75
CA ALA A 5 1.75 14.97 2.87
C ALA A 5 2.98 14.14 2.46
N ILE A 6 4.15 14.51 2.98
CA ILE A 6 5.35 13.67 2.92
C ILE A 6 5.00 12.38 3.67
N SER A 7 4.60 11.35 2.94
CA SER A 7 4.42 10.00 3.47
C SER A 7 5.83 9.41 3.65
N PHE A 8 6.29 9.34 4.90
CA PHE A 8 7.59 8.73 5.25
C PHE A 8 7.59 7.19 5.20
N LEU A 9 6.55 6.56 4.62
CA LEU A 9 6.41 5.11 4.58
C LEU A 9 7.35 4.53 3.54
N THR A 10 8.42 3.88 4.00
CA THR A 10 9.29 3.11 3.12
C THR A 10 8.63 1.77 2.81
N PRO A 11 8.31 1.46 1.54
CA PRO A 11 7.72 0.18 1.19
C PRO A 11 8.69 -0.95 1.52
N THR A 12 8.19 -1.94 2.25
CA THR A 12 8.97 -3.11 2.69
C THR A 12 8.33 -4.39 2.17
N ILE A 13 9.13 -5.25 1.52
CA ILE A 13 8.67 -6.53 0.97
C ILE A 13 8.01 -7.37 2.07
N GLY A 14 6.85 -7.95 1.75
CA GLY A 14 6.08 -8.79 2.66
C GLY A 14 5.14 -8.03 3.58
N ARG A 15 5.32 -6.71 3.79
CA ARG A 15 4.43 -5.86 4.60
C ARG A 15 3.17 -5.47 3.84
N CYS A 16 2.13 -5.13 4.59
CA CYS A 16 0.84 -4.69 4.06
C CYS A 16 0.61 -3.22 4.40
N TYR A 17 0.05 -2.49 3.44
CA TYR A 17 -0.26 -1.07 3.58
C TYR A 17 -1.71 -0.82 3.19
N SER A 18 -2.33 0.16 3.82
CA SER A 18 -3.70 0.58 3.59
C SER A 18 -3.72 1.98 2.98
N SER A 19 -4.65 2.22 2.05
CA SER A 19 -4.87 3.55 1.47
C SER A 19 -5.44 4.57 2.46
N GLY A 20 -5.94 4.12 3.62
CA GLY A 20 -6.56 4.97 4.62
C GLY A 20 -7.87 5.65 4.16
N SER A 21 -8.37 5.30 2.97
CA SER A 21 -9.65 5.76 2.44
C SER A 21 -10.81 4.91 2.97
N PHE A 22 -12.05 5.25 2.62
CA PHE A 22 -13.25 4.47 2.98
C PHE A 22 -13.96 3.95 1.72
N GLY A 23 -14.78 2.90 1.88
CA GLY A 23 -15.62 2.37 0.80
C GLY A 23 -14.82 1.82 -0.39
N HIS A 24 -15.22 2.19 -1.61
CA HIS A 24 -14.64 1.66 -2.86
C HIS A 24 -13.20 2.15 -3.15
N ALA A 25 -12.71 3.16 -2.45
CA ALA A 25 -11.31 3.60 -2.55
C ALA A 25 -10.41 2.92 -1.51
N TRP A 26 -11.00 2.21 -0.54
CA TRP A 26 -10.24 1.48 0.46
C TRP A 26 -9.68 0.19 -0.12
N SER A 27 -8.37 0.01 0.03
CA SER A 27 -7.72 -1.25 -0.29
C SER A 27 -6.51 -1.46 0.61
N VAL A 28 -6.19 -2.73 0.84
CA VAL A 28 -4.94 -3.15 1.46
C VAL A 28 -4.11 -3.86 0.41
N ARG A 29 -2.86 -3.43 0.27
CA ARG A 29 -1.90 -4.00 -0.68
C ARG A 29 -0.69 -4.54 0.07
N ARG A 30 -0.29 -5.77 -0.25
CA ARG A 30 0.93 -6.40 0.23
C ARG A 30 2.06 -6.18 -0.76
N ILE A 31 3.21 -5.72 -0.30
CA ILE A 31 4.39 -5.56 -1.17
C ILE A 31 4.96 -6.95 -1.51
N LEU A 32 5.09 -7.23 -2.79
CA LEU A 32 5.66 -8.47 -3.31
C LEU A 32 7.12 -8.28 -3.73
N ALA A 33 7.44 -7.14 -4.37
CA ALA A 33 8.78 -6.85 -4.85
C ALA A 33 9.04 -5.35 -4.91
N LEU A 34 10.32 -4.99 -4.88
CA LEU A 34 10.83 -3.64 -5.10
C LEU A 34 11.87 -3.72 -6.20
N ASP A 35 11.80 -2.83 -7.18
CA ASP A 35 12.81 -2.66 -8.20
C ASP A 35 13.47 -1.28 -8.02
N PRO A 36 14.68 -1.22 -7.43
CA PRO A 36 15.39 0.05 -7.24
C PRO A 36 15.88 0.68 -8.54
N ALA A 37 16.10 -0.10 -9.60
CA ALA A 37 16.60 0.43 -10.87
C ALA A 37 15.49 1.16 -11.64
N LEU A 38 14.25 0.71 -11.50
CA LEU A 38 13.07 1.32 -12.11
C LEU A 38 12.26 2.20 -11.16
N ASP A 39 12.66 2.26 -9.88
CA ASP A 39 11.93 2.89 -8.77
C ASP A 39 10.45 2.46 -8.71
N THR A 40 10.22 1.15 -8.84
CA THR A 40 8.86 0.57 -8.83
C THR A 40 8.64 -0.39 -7.66
N VAL A 41 7.36 -0.53 -7.32
CA VAL A 41 6.83 -1.35 -6.24
C VAL A 41 5.76 -2.25 -6.84
N THR A 42 5.99 -3.57 -6.79
CA THR A 42 4.96 -4.55 -7.15
C THR A 42 4.23 -4.98 -5.90
N CYS A 43 2.90 -4.89 -5.92
CA CYS A 43 2.05 -5.18 -4.79
C CYS A 43 0.82 -6.00 -5.19
N LYS A 44 0.28 -6.76 -4.25
CA LYS A 44 -0.95 -7.54 -4.42
C LYS A 44 -2.05 -6.98 -3.56
N ILE A 45 -3.22 -6.75 -4.14
CA ILE A 45 -4.41 -6.33 -3.41
C ILE A 45 -4.91 -7.52 -2.58
N VAL A 46 -4.79 -7.43 -1.27
CA VAL A 46 -5.21 -8.47 -0.31
C VAL A 46 -6.59 -8.22 0.27
N ALA A 47 -7.02 -6.95 0.30
CA ALA A 47 -8.38 -6.53 0.68
C ALA A 47 -8.83 -5.28 -0.11
N GLY A 48 -10.14 -5.10 -0.25
CA GLY A 48 -10.75 -4.03 -1.05
C GLY A 48 -11.00 -4.41 -2.52
N PRO A 49 -11.44 -3.46 -3.35
CA PRO A 49 -11.72 -3.68 -4.76
C PRO A 49 -10.49 -4.15 -5.53
N GLY A 50 -10.68 -5.08 -6.46
CA GLY A 50 -9.56 -5.68 -7.20
C GLY A 50 -8.78 -6.74 -6.39
N ARG A 51 -9.32 -7.22 -5.27
CA ARG A 51 -8.71 -8.31 -4.47
C ARG A 51 -8.17 -9.44 -5.36
N ARG A 52 -6.96 -9.90 -5.04
CA ARG A 52 -6.15 -10.89 -5.76
C ARG A 52 -5.43 -10.37 -7.01
N ARG A 53 -5.68 -9.13 -7.46
CA ARG A 53 -4.85 -8.51 -8.51
C ARG A 53 -3.47 -8.15 -7.98
N THR A 54 -2.50 -8.24 -8.87
CA THR A 54 -1.14 -7.74 -8.68
C THR A 54 -0.96 -6.54 -9.58
N GLU A 55 -0.39 -5.47 -9.04
CA GLU A 55 -0.15 -4.21 -9.72
C GLU A 55 1.29 -3.76 -9.46
N THR A 56 1.91 -3.14 -10.46
CA THR A 56 3.18 -2.45 -10.31
C THR A 56 2.92 -0.96 -10.44
N MET A 57 3.47 -0.18 -9.52
CA MET A 57 3.40 1.29 -9.53
C MET A 57 4.77 1.87 -9.17
N THR A 58 4.98 3.14 -9.46
CA THR A 58 6.18 3.85 -9.01
C THR A 58 6.20 4.00 -7.50
N ARG A 59 7.37 4.18 -6.90
CA ARG A 59 7.51 4.49 -5.48
C ARG A 59 6.72 5.75 -5.10
N ALA A 60 6.77 6.80 -5.92
CA ALA A 60 6.02 8.04 -5.69
C ALA A 60 4.49 7.83 -5.68
N GLU A 61 3.96 6.99 -6.58
CA GLU A 61 2.55 6.61 -6.55
C GLU A 61 2.20 5.81 -5.29
N PHE A 62 3.09 4.90 -4.87
CA PHE A 62 2.92 4.15 -3.64
C PHE A 62 2.88 5.09 -2.42
N GLU A 63 3.79 6.04 -2.29
CA GLU A 63 3.85 6.98 -1.17
C GLU A 63 2.61 7.88 -1.08
N ARG A 64 2.05 8.28 -2.24
CA ARG A 64 0.80 9.04 -2.31
C ARG A 64 -0.41 8.20 -1.93
N TRP A 65 -0.41 6.93 -2.31
CA TRP A 65 -1.51 6.01 -2.04
C TRP A 65 -1.50 5.47 -0.61
N ALA A 66 -0.35 5.05 -0.09
CA ALA A 66 -0.19 4.37 1.18
C ALA A 66 -0.25 5.37 2.34
N ARG A 67 -1.19 5.14 3.27
CA ARG A 67 -1.37 5.99 4.44
C ARG A 67 -0.90 5.33 5.74
N TYR A 68 -1.08 4.02 5.87
CA TYR A 68 -0.75 3.27 7.08
C TYR A 68 -0.15 1.91 6.73
N GLU A 69 0.87 1.47 7.45
CA GLU A 69 1.21 0.05 7.53
C GLU A 69 0.12 -0.66 8.37
N VAL A 70 -0.29 -1.85 7.93
CA VAL A 70 -1.33 -2.64 8.60
C VAL A 70 -0.93 -4.11 8.68
N VAL A 71 -1.45 -4.80 9.70
CA VAL A 71 -1.39 -6.27 9.81
C VAL A 71 -2.79 -6.85 9.88
N GLN A 72 -2.91 -8.11 9.51
CA GLN A 72 -4.18 -8.83 9.60
C GLN A 72 -4.23 -9.57 10.94
N GLU A 73 -5.20 -9.22 11.79
CA GLU A 73 -5.48 -9.88 13.06
C GLU A 73 -6.88 -10.48 13.02
N GLU A 74 -6.97 -11.81 13.15
CA GLU A 74 -8.19 -12.65 13.10
C GLU A 74 -9.04 -12.51 11.81
N SER A 75 -9.52 -11.31 11.49
CA SER A 75 -10.13 -10.92 10.22
C SER A 75 -10.11 -9.41 9.97
N GLU A 76 -9.53 -8.62 10.88
CA GLU A 76 -9.47 -7.17 10.81
C GLU A 76 -8.09 -6.68 10.36
N TRP A 77 -8.06 -5.51 9.70
CA TRP A 77 -6.82 -4.84 9.33
C TRP A 77 -6.54 -3.75 10.34
N VAL A 78 -5.59 -4.01 11.24
CA VAL A 78 -5.18 -3.08 12.27
C VAL A 78 -3.93 -2.32 11.84
N ARG A 79 -3.81 -1.06 12.22
CA ARG A 79 -2.63 -0.25 11.93
C ARG A 79 -1.46 -0.75 12.76
N VAL A 80 -0.30 -0.88 12.14
CA VAL A 80 0.97 -1.07 12.85
C VAL A 80 1.37 0.30 13.40
N GLY A 81 1.43 0.40 14.73
CA GLY A 81 1.79 1.59 15.49
C GLY A 81 2.72 1.22 16.62
#